data_AF-A0A806D7W1-F1
#
_entry.id   AF-A0A806D7W1-F1
#
_cell.length_a   1.000
_cell.length_b   1.000
_cell.length_c   1.000
_cell.angle_alpha   90.00
_cell.angle_beta   90.00
_cell.angle_gamma   90.00
#
_symmetry.space_group_name_H-M   'P 1'
#
loop_
_entity.id
_entity.type
_entity.pdbx_description
1 polymer ?
#
loop_
_entity_poly.entity_id
_entity_poly.type
_entity_poly.pdbx_seq_one_letter_code
_entity_poly.pdbx_strand_id
1 'polypeptide(L)'
;MKNIKRVNSPIKRNINTKSLKQADREYILKALKSFSNKDATLWIEQKKTIEWGSIEQLDRQYVVDAVAASAPNHCIDGWGFASRALSSILVGDGHTARHLAYYAQLRAALSILANLGVGIFNGTNFVINRNGNIIALDYGKENVGGRLGTHIIVWKALTEWSKNPISAEIFLNLIKIRGNSLFDCISAIYPSGSKIIAVEEMIRSWGVDLSGSKSEQMARNISSYMPQLSNPLNSGLEGLKLVKDFWDLFELGASHFDKIDLFLLRMILQKQHHSIYNKANYADGAIKERHNELPDNIKSAASIDFLTKQGYDDYPFLIKEAKKNNKVKQPTEMLARAFILLRIATGFTQSSFQESGILFNSSNRFSWLKSLIEMRGFFDISNTNFERNYLWDDMEDALLDFEDSIDPIPGSMFEWMQKGERGLPTISQAERVGVWSLYV
;
A
#
# COMPACT_ATOMS: atom_id res chain seq x y z
N MET A 1 51.83 -19.26 3.92
CA MET A 1 50.65 -18.41 4.21
C MET A 1 49.48 -19.30 4.61
N LYS A 2 49.08 -19.28 5.90
CA LYS A 2 47.93 -20.06 6.41
C LYS A 2 46.62 -19.38 6.00
N ASN A 3 45.82 -20.08 5.19
CA ASN A 3 44.45 -19.68 4.84
C ASN A 3 43.53 -19.81 6.06
N ILE A 4 43.16 -18.68 6.67
CA ILE A 4 42.06 -18.62 7.63
C ILE A 4 40.77 -18.47 6.82
N LYS A 5 40.11 -19.59 6.50
CA LYS A 5 38.69 -19.57 6.12
C LYS A 5 37.87 -19.22 7.37
N ARG A 6 37.52 -17.94 7.54
CA ARG A 6 36.41 -17.56 8.43
C ARG A 6 35.10 -18.05 7.79
N VAL A 7 34.70 -19.26 8.13
CA VAL A 7 33.30 -19.70 7.97
C VAL A 7 32.50 -19.04 9.08
N ASN A 8 32.19 -17.75 8.92
CA ASN A 8 31.14 -17.14 9.71
C ASN A 8 29.81 -17.63 9.10
N SER A 9 29.20 -18.62 9.74
CA SER A 9 27.78 -18.89 9.51
C SER A 9 27.00 -17.57 9.64
N PRO A 10 26.07 -17.25 8.73
CA PRO A 10 25.33 -15.99 8.81
C PRO A 10 24.49 -16.02 10.08
N ILE A 11 24.86 -15.17 11.06
CA ILE A 11 24.03 -14.91 12.24
C ILE A 11 22.66 -14.47 11.70
N LYS A 12 21.64 -15.33 11.88
CA LYS A 12 20.26 -15.05 11.46
C LYS A 12 19.72 -13.96 12.38
N ARG A 13 19.90 -12.71 11.98
CA ARG A 13 19.31 -11.55 12.65
C ARG A 13 17.79 -11.63 12.56
N ASN A 14 17.12 -11.54 13.71
CA ASN A 14 15.68 -11.63 13.82
C ASN A 14 15.11 -10.41 14.56
N ILE A 15 13.83 -10.16 14.33
CA ILE A 15 13.09 -9.14 15.08
C ILE A 15 12.69 -9.70 16.44
N ASN A 16 12.59 -8.83 17.43
CA ASN A 16 12.02 -9.14 18.72
C ASN A 16 10.49 -9.16 18.60
N THR A 17 9.92 -10.34 18.39
CA THR A 17 8.48 -10.53 18.24
C THR A 17 7.70 -10.15 19.52
N LYS A 18 8.33 -10.23 20.70
CA LYS A 18 7.72 -9.75 21.96
C LYS A 18 7.61 -8.23 21.99
N SER A 19 8.61 -7.51 21.47
CA SER A 19 8.51 -6.05 21.29
C SER A 19 7.41 -5.73 20.30
N LEU A 20 7.39 -6.38 19.13
CA LEU A 20 6.39 -6.10 18.08
C LEU A 20 4.94 -6.21 18.58
N LYS A 21 4.65 -7.21 19.42
CA LYS A 21 3.31 -7.41 20.01
C LYS A 21 2.88 -6.31 20.97
N GLN A 22 3.79 -5.46 21.41
CA GLN A 22 3.49 -4.33 22.29
C GLN A 22 3.21 -3.04 21.50
N ALA A 23 3.38 -3.03 20.17
CA ALA A 23 3.09 -1.87 19.35
C ALA A 23 1.62 -1.45 19.51
N ASP A 24 1.40 -0.16 19.74
CA ASP A 24 0.10 0.43 19.99
C ASP A 24 -0.02 1.78 19.29
N ARG A 25 -1.21 2.12 18.84
CA ARG A 25 -1.48 3.34 18.06
C ARG A 25 -2.11 4.47 18.85
N GLU A 26 -2.43 4.31 20.13
CA GLU A 26 -3.08 5.35 20.93
C GLU A 26 -2.29 6.68 20.91
N TYR A 27 -0.97 6.60 21.08
CA TYR A 27 -0.09 7.78 21.01
C TYR A 27 0.03 8.35 19.59
N ILE A 28 -0.02 7.49 18.57
CA ILE A 28 -0.02 7.91 17.17
C ILE A 28 -1.28 8.74 16.88
N LEU A 29 -2.45 8.27 17.31
CA LEU A 29 -3.72 8.99 17.13
C LEU A 29 -3.72 10.34 17.85
N LYS A 30 -3.19 10.41 19.08
CA LYS A 30 -3.06 11.67 19.83
C LYS A 30 -2.12 12.66 19.12
N ALA A 31 -0.99 12.21 18.61
CA ALA A 31 -0.06 13.05 17.86
C ALA A 31 -0.66 13.53 16.53
N LEU A 32 -1.31 12.65 15.78
CA LEU A 32 -2.03 13.02 14.55
C LEU A 32 -3.05 14.14 14.80
N LYS A 33 -3.84 14.04 15.88
CA LYS A 33 -4.78 15.10 16.25
C LYS A 33 -4.09 16.46 16.44
N SER A 34 -2.88 16.50 16.99
CA SER A 34 -2.11 17.74 17.18
C SER A 34 -1.64 18.39 15.87
N PHE A 35 -1.66 17.62 14.77
CA PHE A 35 -1.34 18.08 13.42
C PHE A 35 -2.53 18.70 12.71
N SER A 36 -3.73 18.66 13.30
CA SER A 36 -4.93 19.26 12.69
C SER A 36 -4.65 20.70 12.29
N ASN A 37 -4.98 21.04 11.04
CA ASN A 37 -4.86 22.39 10.45
C ASN A 37 -3.42 22.89 10.23
N LYS A 38 -2.41 22.03 10.41
CA LYS A 38 -1.01 22.35 10.10
C LYS A 38 -0.61 21.80 8.73
N ASP A 39 0.24 22.54 8.03
CA ASP A 39 0.96 21.99 6.87
C ASP A 39 1.90 20.86 7.29
N ALA A 40 2.13 19.88 6.40
CA ALA A 40 3.00 18.74 6.68
C ALA A 40 4.44 19.18 7.04
N THR A 41 4.89 20.30 6.49
CA THR A 41 6.17 20.93 6.83
C THR A 41 6.25 21.42 8.27
N LEU A 42 5.10 21.62 8.93
CA LEU A 42 4.98 22.13 10.30
C LEU A 42 4.70 21.03 11.33
N TRP A 43 4.55 19.77 10.91
CA TRP A 43 4.30 18.66 11.86
C TRP A 43 5.53 18.33 12.70
N ILE A 44 6.72 18.64 12.19
CA ILE A 44 8.00 18.42 12.89
C ILE A 44 8.83 19.71 12.78
N GLU A 45 8.80 20.54 13.82
CA GLU A 45 9.41 21.88 13.85
C GLU A 45 10.94 21.86 13.65
N GLN A 46 11.62 20.78 14.05
CA GLN A 46 13.06 20.59 13.86
C GLN A 46 13.37 19.13 13.56
N LYS A 47 13.78 18.82 12.33
CA LYS A 47 14.20 17.46 11.95
C LYS A 47 15.47 17.07 12.70
N LYS A 48 15.31 16.29 13.77
CA LYS A 48 16.36 15.59 14.51
C LYS A 48 16.50 14.17 13.98
N THR A 49 17.74 13.71 13.85
CA THR A 49 18.04 12.34 13.44
C THR A 49 17.69 11.36 14.56
N ILE A 50 16.85 10.36 14.25
CA ILE A 50 16.43 9.32 15.19
C ILE A 50 17.42 8.15 15.10
N GLU A 51 18.34 8.08 16.05
CA GLU A 51 19.35 7.04 16.16
C GLU A 51 19.39 6.44 17.56
N TRP A 52 19.59 5.11 17.69
CA TRP A 52 19.70 4.49 19.02
C TRP A 52 20.71 5.14 19.97
N GLY A 53 21.80 5.72 19.44
CA GLY A 53 22.80 6.43 20.25
C GLY A 53 22.30 7.74 20.86
N SER A 54 21.21 8.30 20.35
CA SER A 54 20.63 9.58 20.79
C SER A 54 19.15 9.49 21.16
N ILE A 55 18.46 8.37 20.89
CA ILE A 55 17.00 8.27 21.07
C ILE A 55 16.56 8.46 22.53
N GLU A 56 17.39 8.07 23.49
CA GLU A 56 17.14 8.29 24.93
C GLU A 56 17.29 9.77 25.33
N GLN A 57 18.00 10.56 24.53
CA GLN A 57 18.19 12.00 24.71
C GLN A 57 17.15 12.82 23.94
N LEU A 58 16.43 12.18 23.01
CA LEU A 58 15.33 12.82 22.30
C LEU A 58 14.13 12.93 23.23
N ASP A 59 13.41 14.03 23.10
CA ASP A 59 12.09 14.13 23.70
C ASP A 59 11.19 13.00 23.15
N ARG A 60 10.48 12.34 24.06
CA ARG A 60 9.60 11.22 23.71
C ARG A 60 8.49 11.69 22.78
N GLN A 61 7.93 12.87 23.02
CA GLN A 61 6.87 13.40 22.17
C GLN A 61 7.37 13.62 20.75
N TYR A 62 8.58 14.17 20.59
CA TYR A 62 9.22 14.28 19.28
C TYR A 62 9.30 12.93 18.52
N VAL A 63 9.67 11.83 19.19
CA VAL A 63 9.74 10.51 18.53
C VAL A 63 8.36 10.00 18.13
N VAL A 64 7.35 10.20 18.99
CA VAL A 64 5.94 9.86 18.70
C VAL A 64 5.45 10.67 17.50
N ASP A 65 5.69 11.98 17.48
CA ASP A 65 5.30 12.89 16.40
C ASP A 65 5.97 12.48 15.08
N ALA A 66 7.24 12.08 15.12
CA ALA A 66 7.95 11.60 13.93
C ALA A 66 7.33 10.31 13.36
N VAL A 67 6.95 9.34 14.20
CA VAL A 67 6.24 8.13 13.74
C VAL A 67 4.86 8.48 13.22
N ALA A 68 4.09 9.30 13.93
CA ALA A 68 2.76 9.72 13.51
C ALA A 68 2.78 10.47 12.18
N ALA A 69 3.72 11.39 11.98
CA ALA A 69 3.89 12.11 10.73
C ALA A 69 4.32 11.19 9.58
N SER A 70 5.13 10.16 9.85
CA SER A 70 5.61 9.23 8.83
C SER A 70 4.48 8.38 8.21
N ALA A 71 3.39 8.13 8.93
CA ALA A 71 2.29 7.30 8.45
C ALA A 71 1.63 7.86 7.16
N PRO A 72 1.00 9.06 7.18
CA PRO A 72 0.43 9.66 5.98
C PRO A 72 1.49 10.07 4.95
N ASN A 73 2.68 10.52 5.38
CA ASN A 73 3.74 10.94 4.46
C ASN A 73 4.28 9.75 3.64
N HIS A 74 4.50 8.59 4.25
CA HIS A 74 4.86 7.40 3.49
C HIS A 74 3.73 6.91 2.59
N CYS A 75 2.47 7.09 2.97
CA CYS A 75 1.35 6.76 2.09
C CYS A 75 1.40 7.59 0.80
N ILE A 76 1.50 8.92 0.92
CA ILE A 76 1.49 9.82 -0.24
C ILE A 76 2.78 9.72 -1.06
N ASP A 77 3.93 9.52 -0.42
CA ASP A 77 5.20 9.23 -1.10
C ASP A 77 5.07 7.97 -1.96
N GLY A 78 4.44 6.92 -1.42
CA GLY A 78 4.24 5.65 -2.12
C GLY A 78 3.41 5.80 -3.38
N TRP A 79 2.34 6.60 -3.31
CA TRP A 79 1.53 7.00 -4.46
C TRP A 79 2.34 7.81 -5.50
N GLY A 80 3.23 8.69 -5.03
CA GLY A 80 4.19 9.40 -5.89
C GLY A 80 5.15 8.46 -6.63
N PHE A 81 5.69 7.45 -5.95
CA PHE A 81 6.51 6.41 -6.59
C PHE A 81 5.70 5.60 -7.60
N ALA A 82 4.46 5.24 -7.28
CA ALA A 82 3.59 4.49 -8.18
C ALA A 82 3.26 5.27 -9.47
N SER A 83 3.02 6.59 -9.37
CA SER A 83 2.80 7.45 -10.54
C SER A 83 3.97 7.44 -11.50
N ARG A 84 5.18 7.61 -10.95
CA ARG A 84 6.41 7.60 -11.75
C ARG A 84 6.67 6.22 -12.34
N ALA A 85 6.36 5.15 -11.60
CA ALA A 85 6.43 3.79 -12.14
C ALA A 85 5.47 3.59 -13.31
N LEU A 86 4.24 4.11 -13.21
CA LEU A 86 3.23 4.04 -14.27
C LEU A 86 3.68 4.82 -15.51
N SER A 87 4.21 6.03 -15.32
CA SER A 87 4.82 6.83 -16.38
C SER A 87 5.98 6.09 -17.06
N SER A 88 6.89 5.48 -16.29
CA SER A 88 7.99 4.68 -16.83
C SER A 88 7.50 3.48 -17.65
N ILE A 89 6.41 2.82 -17.25
CA ILE A 89 5.80 1.76 -18.05
C ILE A 89 5.32 2.29 -19.41
N LEU A 90 4.65 3.45 -19.43
CA LEU A 90 4.09 4.04 -20.64
C LEU A 90 5.16 4.48 -21.65
N VAL A 91 6.34 4.88 -21.18
CA VAL A 91 7.47 5.21 -22.07
C VAL A 91 8.38 4.02 -22.40
N GLY A 92 8.02 2.82 -21.93
CA GLY A 92 8.78 1.60 -22.21
C GLY A 92 10.05 1.43 -21.37
N ASP A 93 10.18 2.11 -20.23
CA ASP A 93 11.29 1.94 -19.28
C ASP A 93 10.91 0.98 -18.14
N GLY A 94 11.01 -0.32 -18.43
CA GLY A 94 10.68 -1.38 -17.48
C GLY A 94 11.59 -1.43 -16.25
N HIS A 95 12.85 -1.00 -16.36
CA HIS A 95 13.78 -1.03 -15.23
C HIS A 95 13.42 0.04 -14.20
N THR A 96 13.21 1.28 -14.66
CA THR A 96 12.78 2.37 -13.79
C THR A 96 11.41 2.08 -13.21
N ALA A 97 10.47 1.55 -14.01
CA ALA A 97 9.16 1.11 -13.53
C ALA A 97 9.27 0.08 -12.39
N ARG A 98 10.07 -0.97 -12.57
CA ARG A 98 10.28 -2.00 -11.53
C ARG A 98 10.88 -1.39 -10.26
N HIS A 99 11.90 -0.55 -10.41
CA HIS A 99 12.58 0.09 -9.28
C HIS A 99 11.60 0.95 -8.47
N LEU A 100 10.82 1.81 -9.14
CA LEU A 100 9.88 2.70 -8.47
C LEU A 100 8.69 1.96 -7.87
N ALA A 101 8.18 0.92 -8.55
CA ALA A 101 7.12 0.06 -8.00
C ALA A 101 7.54 -0.64 -6.69
N TYR A 102 8.80 -1.06 -6.60
CA TYR A 102 9.36 -1.60 -5.36
C TYR A 102 9.36 -0.57 -4.22
N TYR A 103 9.76 0.67 -4.50
CA TYR A 103 9.73 1.74 -3.50
C TYR A 103 8.30 2.13 -3.11
N ALA A 104 7.35 2.10 -4.05
CA ALA A 104 5.94 2.29 -3.75
C ALA A 104 5.43 1.25 -2.74
N GLN A 105 5.76 -0.04 -2.93
CA GLN A 105 5.44 -1.10 -1.96
C GLN A 105 6.09 -0.87 -0.60
N LEU A 106 7.38 -0.51 -0.58
CA LEU A 106 8.10 -0.24 0.66
C LEU A 106 7.47 0.91 1.45
N ARG A 107 7.10 1.98 0.75
CA ARG A 107 6.45 3.16 1.34
C ARG A 107 5.06 2.82 1.89
N ALA A 108 4.26 2.06 1.14
CA ALA A 108 2.98 1.56 1.63
C ALA A 108 3.14 0.70 2.90
N ALA A 109 4.12 -0.21 2.92
CA ALA A 109 4.42 -1.05 4.07
C ALA A 109 4.89 -0.24 5.31
N LEU A 110 5.75 0.76 5.11
CA LEU A 110 6.17 1.68 6.17
C LEU A 110 5.00 2.48 6.72
N SER A 111 4.10 2.96 5.85
CA SER A 111 2.88 3.66 6.25
C SER A 111 1.97 2.79 7.13
N ILE A 112 1.75 1.53 6.73
CA ILE A 112 0.96 0.55 7.53
C ILE A 112 1.60 0.36 8.91
N LEU A 113 2.90 0.12 8.97
CA LEU A 113 3.63 -0.08 10.23
C LEU A 113 3.62 1.17 11.13
N ALA A 114 3.80 2.37 10.57
CA ALA A 114 3.76 3.62 11.32
C ALA A 114 2.38 3.90 11.93
N ASN A 115 1.30 3.61 11.18
CA ASN A 115 -0.08 3.69 11.69
C ASN A 115 -0.34 2.76 12.90
N LEU A 116 0.50 1.74 13.09
CA LEU A 116 0.45 0.76 14.17
C LEU A 116 1.45 1.05 15.30
N GLY A 117 2.14 2.20 15.27
CA GLY A 117 3.12 2.57 16.29
C GLY A 117 4.50 1.96 16.10
N VAL A 118 4.83 1.45 14.90
CA VAL A 118 6.16 0.92 14.58
C VAL A 118 7.00 1.97 13.86
N GLY A 119 8.12 2.37 14.46
CA GLY A 119 9.08 3.32 13.90
C GLY A 119 10.26 2.62 13.24
N ILE A 120 10.55 2.97 11.97
CA ILE A 120 11.67 2.41 11.19
C ILE A 120 12.47 3.57 10.58
N PHE A 121 13.60 3.93 11.19
CA PHE A 121 14.41 5.09 10.83
C PHE A 121 15.89 4.73 10.69
N ASN A 122 16.37 4.57 9.46
CA ASN A 122 17.81 4.38 9.14
C ASN A 122 18.57 3.44 10.11
N GLY A 123 18.03 2.24 10.35
CA GLY A 123 18.61 1.24 11.26
C GLY A 123 18.18 1.39 12.73
N THR A 124 17.34 2.36 13.06
CA THR A 124 16.70 2.52 14.37
C THR A 124 15.26 2.05 14.25
N ASN A 125 15.02 0.81 14.68
CA ASN A 125 13.75 0.13 14.50
C ASN A 125 13.12 -0.15 15.87
N PHE A 126 11.96 0.42 16.16
CA PHE A 126 11.31 0.36 17.46
C PHE A 126 9.80 0.30 17.36
N VAL A 127 9.15 0.07 18.48
CA VAL A 127 7.71 0.25 18.64
C VAL A 127 7.43 1.24 19.76
N ILE A 128 6.32 1.95 19.65
CA ILE A 128 5.71 2.72 20.72
C ILE A 128 4.62 1.84 21.31
N ASN A 129 4.67 1.60 22.61
CA ASN A 129 3.65 0.80 23.28
C ASN A 129 2.51 1.65 23.85
N ARG A 130 1.51 0.98 24.44
CA ARG A 130 0.34 1.64 25.04
C ARG A 130 0.65 2.60 26.18
N ASN A 131 1.82 2.51 26.80
CA ASN A 131 2.28 3.44 27.84
C ASN A 131 3.16 4.58 27.26
N GLY A 132 3.32 4.63 25.93
CA GLY A 132 4.18 5.59 25.23
C GLY A 132 5.67 5.25 25.29
N ASN A 133 6.03 4.06 25.80
CA ASN A 133 7.43 3.66 25.88
C ASN A 133 7.97 3.27 24.51
N ILE A 134 9.20 3.70 24.21
CA ILE A 134 9.94 3.32 23.00
C ILE A 134 10.69 2.03 23.28
N ILE A 135 10.33 0.95 22.58
CA ILE A 135 10.89 -0.39 22.78
C ILE A 135 11.58 -0.83 21.50
N ALA A 136 12.84 -1.21 21.60
CA ALA A 136 13.60 -1.66 20.45
C ALA A 136 13.00 -2.92 19.81
N LEU A 137 12.95 -2.93 18.48
CA LEU A 137 12.40 -4.03 17.68
C LEU A 137 13.48 -5.00 17.19
N ASP A 138 14.72 -4.54 17.03
CA ASP A 138 15.84 -5.37 16.55
C ASP A 138 17.12 -5.22 17.38
N TYR A 139 16.99 -4.68 18.60
CA TYR A 139 18.08 -4.58 19.58
C TYR A 139 17.93 -5.62 20.70
N GLY A 140 19.04 -6.27 21.09
CA GLY A 140 19.08 -7.23 22.20
C GLY A 140 20.30 -8.14 22.17
N LYS A 141 20.58 -8.85 23.27
CA LYS A 141 21.72 -9.79 23.43
C LYS A 141 21.78 -10.88 22.33
N GLU A 142 20.66 -11.14 21.65
CA GLU A 142 20.54 -12.12 20.57
C GLU A 142 20.98 -11.59 19.19
N ASN A 143 21.08 -10.27 19.00
CA ASN A 143 21.52 -9.64 17.75
C ASN A 143 23.00 -9.21 17.83
N VAL A 144 23.88 -10.21 18.04
CA VAL A 144 25.34 -10.07 17.93
C VAL A 144 25.69 -9.86 16.45
N GLY A 145 25.53 -8.65 15.91
CA GLY A 145 25.82 -8.42 14.48
C GLY A 145 25.40 -7.09 13.88
N GLY A 146 24.68 -6.22 14.60
CA GLY A 146 24.26 -4.91 14.11
C GLY A 146 22.82 -4.87 13.57
N ARG A 147 22.37 -3.67 13.21
CA ARG A 147 20.97 -3.30 12.93
C ARG A 147 20.43 -3.97 11.65
N LEU A 148 19.12 -4.21 11.59
CA LEU A 148 18.45 -4.65 10.38
C LEU A 148 18.20 -3.46 9.44
N GLY A 149 18.50 -3.64 8.15
CA GLY A 149 18.17 -2.64 7.12
C GLY A 149 16.66 -2.55 6.87
N THR A 150 16.20 -1.37 6.44
CA THR A 150 14.78 -1.00 6.27
C THR A 150 13.94 -2.08 5.57
N HIS A 151 14.37 -2.57 4.41
CA HIS A 151 13.59 -3.56 3.66
C HIS A 151 13.41 -4.88 4.43
N ILE A 152 14.45 -5.33 5.12
CA ILE A 152 14.45 -6.60 5.86
C ILE A 152 13.54 -6.48 7.09
N ILE A 153 13.65 -5.37 7.83
CA ILE A 153 12.85 -5.16 9.04
C ILE A 153 11.37 -4.99 8.71
N VAL A 154 11.03 -4.23 7.66
CA VAL A 154 9.64 -4.02 7.22
C VAL A 154 8.98 -5.36 6.88
N TRP A 155 9.64 -6.18 6.06
CA TRP A 155 9.09 -7.49 5.67
C TRP A 155 8.93 -8.43 6.87
N LYS A 156 9.95 -8.52 7.74
CA LYS A 156 9.87 -9.35 8.94
C LYS A 156 8.76 -8.86 9.87
N ALA A 157 8.64 -7.55 10.09
CA ALA A 157 7.61 -6.98 10.95
C ALA A 157 6.20 -7.29 10.43
N LEU A 158 5.93 -7.01 9.15
CA LEU A 158 4.63 -7.34 8.55
C LEU A 158 4.31 -8.84 8.60
N THR A 159 5.28 -9.70 8.31
CA THR A 159 5.11 -11.16 8.32
C THR A 159 4.83 -11.71 9.72
N GLU A 160 5.48 -11.17 10.76
CA GLU A 160 5.23 -11.61 12.13
C GLU A 160 3.93 -11.03 12.68
N TRP A 161 3.60 -9.79 12.28
CA TRP A 161 2.36 -9.14 12.67
C TRP A 161 1.14 -9.83 12.04
N SER A 162 1.24 -10.32 10.79
CA SER A 162 0.16 -11.05 10.11
C SER A 162 -0.25 -12.35 10.80
N LYS A 163 0.64 -12.95 11.60
CA LYS A 163 0.41 -14.22 12.32
C LYS A 163 -0.25 -14.04 13.68
N ASN A 164 -0.38 -12.81 14.16
CA ASN A 164 -0.97 -12.53 15.46
C ASN A 164 -2.49 -12.27 15.31
N PRO A 165 -3.36 -12.98 16.04
CA PRO A 165 -4.82 -12.80 15.94
C PRO A 165 -5.29 -11.37 16.24
N ILE A 166 -4.74 -10.74 17.29
CA ILE A 166 -5.12 -9.38 17.73
C ILE A 166 -4.68 -8.37 16.67
N SER A 167 -3.46 -8.52 16.16
CA SER A 167 -2.92 -7.72 15.06
C SER A 167 -3.76 -7.87 13.79
N ALA A 168 -4.13 -9.09 13.43
CA ALA A 168 -4.97 -9.38 12.27
C ALA A 168 -6.37 -8.76 12.40
N GLU A 169 -6.95 -8.77 13.59
CA GLU A 169 -8.21 -8.10 13.88
C GLU A 169 -8.08 -6.58 13.70
N ILE A 170 -7.04 -5.95 14.27
CA ILE A 170 -6.76 -4.52 14.05
C ILE A 170 -6.62 -4.23 12.55
N PHE A 171 -5.88 -5.06 11.80
CA PHE A 171 -5.73 -4.88 10.36
C PHE A 171 -7.07 -4.79 9.63
N LEU A 172 -7.94 -5.76 9.88
CA LEU A 172 -9.21 -5.91 9.20
C LEU A 172 -10.21 -4.82 9.63
N ASN A 173 -10.09 -4.32 10.86
CA ASN A 173 -10.90 -3.21 11.35
C ASN A 173 -10.54 -1.87 10.70
N LEU A 174 -9.26 -1.67 10.33
CA LEU A 174 -8.79 -0.41 9.74
C LEU A 174 -9.08 -0.26 8.26
N ILE A 175 -9.37 -1.35 7.56
CA ILE A 175 -9.75 -1.31 6.15
C ILE A 175 -11.26 -1.32 6.07
N LYS A 176 -11.82 -0.22 5.56
CA LYS A 176 -13.26 -0.06 5.43
C LYS A 176 -13.68 -0.10 3.96
N ILE A 177 -14.78 -0.81 3.69
CA ILE A 177 -15.48 -0.88 2.41
C ILE A 177 -16.86 -0.28 2.65
N ARG A 178 -17.19 0.79 1.92
CA ARG A 178 -18.48 1.51 2.05
C ARG A 178 -18.84 1.87 3.51
N GLY A 179 -17.84 2.03 4.39
CA GLY A 179 -18.02 2.34 5.82
C GLY A 179 -18.01 1.14 6.77
N ASN A 180 -18.10 -0.10 6.31
CA ASN A 180 -17.94 -1.29 7.17
C ASN A 180 -16.51 -1.81 7.13
N SER A 181 -16.04 -2.38 8.24
CA SER A 181 -14.72 -3.00 8.25
C SER A 181 -14.69 -4.29 7.43
N LEU A 182 -13.50 -4.66 6.93
CA LEU A 182 -13.28 -6.00 6.40
C LEU A 182 -13.53 -7.07 7.47
N PHE A 183 -13.28 -6.75 8.74
CA PHE A 183 -13.53 -7.68 9.85
C PHE A 183 -15.03 -8.05 9.92
N ASP A 184 -15.92 -7.07 9.84
CA ASP A 184 -17.38 -7.29 9.88
C ASP A 184 -17.83 -8.10 8.68
N CYS A 185 -17.35 -7.78 7.49
CA CYS A 185 -17.68 -8.49 6.26
C CYS A 185 -17.26 -9.97 6.30
N ILE A 186 -16.06 -10.26 6.82
CA ILE A 186 -15.58 -11.64 6.97
C ILE A 186 -16.33 -12.35 8.09
N SER A 187 -16.65 -11.66 9.19
CA SER A 187 -17.38 -12.23 10.33
C SER A 187 -18.80 -12.63 9.98
N ALA A 188 -19.48 -11.85 9.12
CA ALA A 188 -20.81 -12.19 8.62
C ALA A 188 -20.84 -13.55 7.90
N ILE A 189 -19.83 -13.84 7.08
CA ILE A 189 -19.74 -15.11 6.35
C ILE A 189 -19.09 -16.22 7.19
N TYR A 190 -18.12 -15.88 8.03
CA TYR A 190 -17.29 -16.81 8.79
C TYR A 190 -17.16 -16.39 10.27
N PRO A 191 -18.22 -16.52 11.08
CA PRO A 191 -18.23 -16.05 12.46
C PRO A 191 -17.24 -16.82 13.34
N SER A 192 -17.15 -18.14 13.17
CA SER A 192 -16.34 -19.04 14.00
C SER A 192 -14.93 -19.28 13.47
N GLY A 193 -14.55 -18.69 12.34
CA GLY A 193 -13.26 -18.91 11.69
C GLY A 193 -12.18 -17.94 12.16
N SER A 194 -10.94 -18.44 12.30
CA SER A 194 -9.77 -17.57 12.44
C SER A 194 -9.60 -16.71 11.19
N LYS A 195 -9.47 -15.40 11.40
CA LYS A 195 -9.31 -14.40 10.34
C LYS A 195 -7.84 -14.10 9.99
N ILE A 196 -6.92 -14.77 10.71
CA ILE A 196 -5.48 -14.67 10.47
C ILE A 196 -5.13 -15.05 9.03
N ILE A 197 -5.81 -16.07 8.49
CA ILE A 197 -5.56 -16.56 7.13
C ILE A 197 -5.79 -15.46 6.08
N ALA A 198 -6.82 -14.64 6.25
CA ALA A 198 -7.10 -13.50 5.38
C ALA A 198 -5.93 -12.51 5.39
N VAL A 199 -5.48 -12.10 6.58
CA VAL A 199 -4.41 -11.10 6.74
C VAL A 199 -3.06 -11.64 6.31
N GLU A 200 -2.74 -12.89 6.65
CA GLU A 200 -1.51 -13.56 6.21
C GLU A 200 -1.44 -13.64 4.69
N GLU A 201 -2.54 -13.99 4.02
CA GLU A 201 -2.57 -14.02 2.56
C GLU A 201 -2.40 -12.62 1.97
N MET A 202 -3.10 -11.61 2.46
CA MET A 202 -2.97 -10.23 1.96
C MET A 202 -1.51 -9.74 2.07
N ILE A 203 -0.90 -9.91 3.24
CA ILE A 203 0.48 -9.48 3.48
C ILE A 203 1.47 -10.30 2.65
N ARG A 204 1.29 -11.63 2.59
CA ARG A 204 2.20 -12.51 1.86
C ARG A 204 2.10 -12.34 0.35
N SER A 205 0.89 -12.22 -0.20
CA SER A 205 0.67 -12.15 -1.64
C SER A 205 1.01 -10.78 -2.22
N TRP A 206 0.84 -9.70 -1.45
CA TRP A 206 1.07 -8.35 -1.97
C TRP A 206 2.37 -7.71 -1.47
N GLY A 207 2.92 -8.15 -0.35
CA GLY A 207 4.24 -7.76 0.14
C GLY A 207 5.38 -8.66 -0.35
N VAL A 208 5.11 -9.66 -1.20
CA VAL A 208 6.08 -10.70 -1.60
C VAL A 208 7.37 -10.11 -2.18
N ASP A 209 7.32 -8.95 -2.83
CA ASP A 209 8.51 -8.36 -3.46
C ASP A 209 9.51 -7.83 -2.41
N LEU A 210 9.02 -7.52 -1.20
CA LEU A 210 9.82 -7.14 -0.05
C LEU A 210 10.53 -8.34 0.59
N SER A 211 10.07 -9.58 0.33
CA SER A 211 10.61 -10.80 0.95
C SER A 211 12.05 -11.14 0.56
N GLY A 212 12.56 -10.53 -0.52
CA GLY A 212 14.00 -10.48 -0.82
C GLY A 212 14.64 -11.83 -1.11
N SER A 213 13.98 -12.70 -1.90
CA SER A 213 14.68 -13.86 -2.46
C SER A 213 15.96 -13.40 -3.18
N LYS A 214 17.03 -14.22 -3.18
CA LYS A 214 18.31 -13.81 -3.79
C LYS A 214 18.17 -13.42 -5.26
N SER A 215 17.31 -14.13 -6.01
CA SER A 215 17.04 -13.82 -7.43
C SER A 215 16.30 -12.50 -7.60
N GLU A 216 15.32 -12.21 -6.74
CA GLU A 216 14.60 -10.94 -6.75
C GLU A 216 15.49 -9.77 -6.36
N GLN A 217 16.32 -9.94 -5.32
CA GLN A 217 17.30 -8.93 -4.94
C GLN A 217 18.27 -8.63 -6.08
N MET A 218 18.75 -9.66 -6.77
CA MET A 218 19.63 -9.49 -7.93
C MET A 218 18.93 -8.77 -9.07
N ALA A 219 17.70 -9.14 -9.42
CA ALA A 219 16.92 -8.49 -10.48
C ALA A 219 16.64 -7.00 -10.18
N ARG A 220 16.38 -6.66 -8.91
CA ARG A 220 16.24 -5.27 -8.46
C ARG A 220 17.57 -4.52 -8.52
N ASN A 221 18.66 -5.13 -8.10
CA ASN A 221 19.98 -4.52 -8.20
C ASN A 221 20.35 -4.25 -9.66
N ILE A 222 20.08 -5.18 -10.58
CA ILE A 222 20.26 -4.96 -12.03
C ILE A 222 19.43 -3.74 -12.47
N SER A 223 18.17 -3.66 -12.07
CA SER A 223 17.30 -2.53 -12.45
C SER A 223 17.74 -1.19 -11.83
N SER A 224 18.52 -1.23 -10.74
CA SER A 224 18.97 -0.02 -10.04
C SER A 224 20.37 0.43 -10.45
N TYR A 225 21.26 -0.49 -10.82
CA TYR A 225 22.68 -0.22 -11.06
C TYR A 225 23.12 -0.53 -12.49
N MET A 226 22.35 -1.32 -13.25
CA MET A 226 22.67 -1.75 -14.61
C MET A 226 21.42 -1.75 -15.53
N PRO A 227 20.68 -0.63 -15.67
CA PRO A 227 19.51 -0.53 -16.54
C PRO A 227 19.94 -0.38 -18.01
N GLN A 228 20.62 -1.39 -18.54
CA GLN A 228 21.18 -1.39 -19.89
C GLN A 228 20.34 -2.23 -20.85
N LEU A 229 20.37 -1.88 -22.14
CA LEU A 229 19.62 -2.56 -23.21
C LEU A 229 19.87 -4.08 -23.30
N SER A 230 21.00 -4.58 -22.79
CA SER A 230 21.30 -6.01 -22.75
C SER A 230 20.54 -6.78 -21.66
N ASN A 231 19.76 -6.11 -20.81
CA ASN A 231 18.90 -6.71 -19.78
C ASN A 231 17.41 -6.33 -19.95
N PRO A 232 16.82 -6.42 -21.16
CA PRO A 232 15.52 -5.82 -21.43
C PRO A 232 14.44 -6.38 -20.51
N LEU A 233 13.54 -5.49 -20.06
CA LEU A 233 12.32 -5.86 -19.37
C LEU A 233 11.12 -5.53 -20.23
N ASN A 234 10.10 -6.37 -20.15
CA ASN A 234 8.86 -6.11 -20.86
C ASN A 234 8.13 -4.95 -20.19
N SER A 235 8.10 -3.83 -20.89
CA SER A 235 7.26 -2.66 -20.65
C SER A 235 6.71 -2.26 -22.02
N GLY A 236 5.52 -2.76 -22.33
CA GLY A 236 4.90 -2.61 -23.64
C GLY A 236 3.39 -2.45 -23.50
N LEU A 237 2.62 -3.01 -24.44
CA LEU A 237 1.15 -2.89 -24.48
C LEU A 237 0.43 -3.40 -23.21
N GLU A 238 1.07 -4.28 -22.43
CA GLU A 238 0.57 -4.68 -21.10
C GLU A 238 0.46 -3.49 -20.13
N GLY A 239 1.31 -2.48 -20.31
CA GLY A 239 1.25 -1.23 -19.57
C GLY A 239 -0.04 -0.44 -19.82
N LEU A 240 -0.51 -0.41 -21.07
CA LEU A 240 -1.77 0.24 -21.44
C LEU A 240 -2.95 -0.45 -20.76
N LYS A 241 -2.97 -1.79 -20.74
CA LYS A 241 -3.98 -2.57 -20.01
C LYS A 241 -3.95 -2.28 -18.52
N LEU A 242 -2.75 -2.18 -17.94
CA LEU A 242 -2.59 -1.85 -16.53
C LEU A 242 -3.11 -0.45 -16.19
N VAL A 243 -2.84 0.55 -17.04
CA VAL A 243 -3.34 1.93 -16.85
C VAL A 243 -4.87 1.95 -16.92
N LYS A 244 -5.46 1.33 -17.95
CA LYS A 244 -6.91 1.25 -18.09
C LYS A 244 -7.56 0.66 -16.83
N ASP A 245 -7.09 -0.52 -16.43
CA ASP A 245 -7.61 -1.21 -15.25
C ASP A 245 -7.35 -0.47 -13.95
N PHE A 246 -6.22 0.25 -13.85
CA PHE A 246 -5.93 1.07 -12.69
C PHE A 246 -6.99 2.14 -12.52
N TRP A 247 -7.26 2.94 -13.56
CA TRP A 247 -8.25 3.99 -13.46
C TRP A 247 -9.68 3.46 -13.31
N ASP A 248 -10.02 2.35 -13.96
CA ASP A 248 -11.32 1.68 -13.73
C ASP A 248 -11.47 1.26 -12.27
N LEU A 249 -10.44 0.64 -11.66
CA LEU A 249 -10.53 0.11 -10.30
C LEU A 249 -10.47 1.19 -9.21
N PHE A 250 -9.76 2.29 -9.49
CA PHE A 250 -9.51 3.38 -8.55
C PHE A 250 -10.34 4.64 -8.83
N GLU A 251 -11.27 4.57 -9.77
CA GLU A 251 -12.25 5.61 -10.06
C GLU A 251 -12.92 6.17 -8.79
N LEU A 252 -13.12 7.49 -8.77
CA LEU A 252 -13.75 8.18 -7.65
C LEU A 252 -15.25 7.81 -7.56
N GLY A 253 -15.55 6.71 -6.88
CA GLY A 253 -16.92 6.29 -6.59
C GLY A 253 -17.55 7.01 -5.39
N ALA A 254 -18.82 6.72 -5.11
CA ALA A 254 -19.54 7.25 -3.94
C ALA A 254 -18.83 6.95 -2.60
N SER A 255 -18.06 5.86 -2.53
CA SER A 255 -17.23 5.49 -1.38
C SER A 255 -15.73 5.54 -1.66
N HIS A 256 -15.30 6.32 -2.65
CA HIS A 256 -13.91 6.51 -3.12
C HIS A 256 -13.28 5.33 -3.86
N PHE A 257 -13.46 4.09 -3.39
CA PHE A 257 -12.71 2.91 -3.85
C PHE A 257 -13.59 1.67 -4.12
N ASP A 258 -14.82 1.90 -4.57
CA ASP A 258 -15.85 0.85 -4.61
C ASP A 258 -15.39 -0.41 -5.37
N LYS A 259 -14.88 -0.26 -6.59
CA LYS A 259 -14.52 -1.39 -7.45
C LYS A 259 -13.35 -2.20 -6.88
N ILE A 260 -12.21 -1.56 -6.58
CA ILE A 260 -11.05 -2.24 -6.01
C ILE A 260 -11.39 -2.92 -4.67
N ASP A 261 -12.15 -2.26 -3.80
CA ASP A 261 -12.52 -2.81 -2.49
C ASP A 261 -13.40 -4.05 -2.61
N LEU A 262 -14.35 -4.07 -3.54
CA LEU A 262 -15.17 -5.24 -3.81
C LEU A 262 -14.34 -6.43 -4.31
N PHE A 263 -13.35 -6.19 -5.17
CA PHE A 263 -12.41 -7.24 -5.59
C PHE A 263 -11.54 -7.73 -4.43
N LEU A 264 -11.09 -6.84 -3.54
CA LEU A 264 -10.36 -7.23 -2.33
C LEU A 264 -11.23 -8.11 -1.42
N LEU A 265 -12.49 -7.72 -1.19
CA LEU A 265 -13.45 -8.51 -0.42
C LEU A 265 -13.65 -9.90 -1.03
N ARG A 266 -13.91 -9.97 -2.35
CA ARG A 266 -14.05 -11.23 -3.07
C ARG A 266 -12.83 -12.13 -2.88
N MET A 267 -11.62 -11.59 -3.09
CA MET A 267 -10.38 -12.35 -2.96
C MET A 267 -10.21 -12.93 -1.55
N ILE A 268 -10.52 -12.14 -0.52
CA ILE A 268 -10.40 -12.55 0.88
C ILE A 268 -11.43 -13.62 1.24
N LEU A 269 -12.71 -13.43 0.88
CA LEU A 269 -13.77 -14.38 1.16
C LEU A 269 -13.51 -15.73 0.46
N GLN A 270 -13.08 -15.69 -0.80
CA GLN A 270 -12.72 -16.88 -1.57
C GLN A 270 -11.51 -17.61 -0.95
N LYS A 271 -10.50 -16.88 -0.47
CA LYS A 271 -9.35 -17.48 0.20
C LYS A 271 -9.75 -18.15 1.51
N GLN A 272 -10.55 -17.47 2.33
CA GLN A 272 -11.06 -18.00 3.58
C GLN A 272 -11.89 -19.26 3.33
N HIS A 273 -12.75 -19.24 2.30
CA HIS A 273 -13.52 -20.40 1.87
C HIS A 273 -12.61 -21.59 1.59
N HIS A 274 -11.60 -21.39 0.73
CA HIS A 274 -10.68 -22.45 0.35
C HIS A 274 -9.90 -23.03 1.53
N SER A 275 -9.62 -22.21 2.55
CA SER A 275 -8.93 -22.67 3.75
C SER A 275 -9.82 -23.51 4.66
N ILE A 276 -11.13 -23.26 4.70
CA ILE A 276 -12.08 -23.97 5.56
C ILE A 276 -12.60 -25.24 4.86
N TYR A 277 -12.96 -25.11 3.58
CA TYR A 277 -13.65 -26.16 2.81
C TYR A 277 -12.76 -26.86 1.78
N ASN A 278 -11.43 -26.79 1.94
CA ASN A 278 -10.45 -27.47 1.10
C ASN A 278 -10.69 -27.34 -0.42
N LYS A 279 -10.85 -26.10 -0.88
CA LYS A 279 -11.10 -25.76 -2.31
C LYS A 279 -12.43 -26.23 -2.89
N ALA A 280 -13.46 -26.41 -2.07
CA ALA A 280 -14.82 -26.57 -2.55
C ALA A 280 -15.28 -25.35 -3.38
N ASN A 281 -16.33 -25.56 -4.18
CA ASN A 281 -16.94 -24.51 -4.97
C ASN A 281 -17.54 -23.42 -4.07
N TYR A 282 -17.18 -22.16 -4.33
CA TYR A 282 -17.70 -21.00 -3.59
C TYR A 282 -19.23 -20.90 -3.62
N ALA A 283 -19.84 -21.30 -4.75
CA ALA A 283 -21.28 -21.25 -4.96
C ALA A 283 -22.05 -22.33 -4.18
N ASP A 284 -21.35 -23.28 -3.56
CA ASP A 284 -21.94 -24.38 -2.80
C ASP A 284 -21.54 -24.34 -1.32
N GLY A 285 -21.18 -23.16 -0.80
CA GLY A 285 -20.86 -23.01 0.62
C GLY A 285 -21.11 -21.62 1.19
N ALA A 286 -20.42 -21.31 2.29
CA ALA A 286 -20.76 -20.21 3.19
C ALA A 286 -20.94 -18.83 2.52
N ILE A 287 -20.19 -18.52 1.45
CA ILE A 287 -20.31 -17.23 0.75
C ILE A 287 -21.73 -17.04 0.21
N LYS A 288 -22.31 -18.08 -0.41
CA LYS A 288 -23.69 -18.03 -0.93
C LYS A 288 -24.70 -18.14 0.21
N GLU A 289 -24.52 -19.11 1.11
CA GLU A 289 -25.48 -19.41 2.18
C GLU A 289 -25.71 -18.22 3.12
N ARG A 290 -24.65 -17.43 3.36
CA ARG A 290 -24.64 -16.35 4.35
C ARG A 290 -24.53 -14.97 3.73
N HIS A 291 -24.69 -14.85 2.40
CA HIS A 291 -24.63 -13.55 1.70
C HIS A 291 -25.57 -12.52 2.32
N ASN A 292 -26.76 -12.95 2.75
CA ASN A 292 -27.76 -12.09 3.38
C ASN A 292 -27.33 -11.51 4.75
N GLU A 293 -26.30 -12.08 5.37
CA GLU A 293 -25.74 -11.60 6.64
C GLU A 293 -24.70 -10.49 6.46
N LEU A 294 -24.26 -10.20 5.22
CA LEU A 294 -23.40 -9.07 4.94
C LEU A 294 -24.11 -7.74 5.27
N PRO A 295 -23.36 -6.70 5.69
CA PRO A 295 -23.92 -5.36 5.85
C PRO A 295 -24.65 -4.88 4.58
N ASP A 296 -25.78 -4.19 4.73
CA ASP A 296 -26.70 -3.91 3.61
C ASP A 296 -26.06 -3.18 2.43
N ASN A 297 -25.21 -2.20 2.71
CA ASN A 297 -24.42 -1.45 1.72
C ASN A 297 -23.35 -2.29 1.02
N ILE A 298 -22.87 -3.37 1.63
CA ILE A 298 -21.98 -4.34 0.97
C ILE A 298 -22.79 -5.31 0.14
N LYS A 299 -23.87 -5.85 0.71
CA LYS A 299 -24.80 -6.79 0.07
C LYS A 299 -25.38 -6.22 -1.23
N SER A 300 -25.74 -4.93 -1.25
CA SER A 300 -26.25 -4.25 -2.44
C SER A 300 -25.20 -4.05 -3.53
N ALA A 301 -23.93 -3.95 -3.17
CA ALA A 301 -22.82 -3.69 -4.09
C ALA A 301 -22.13 -4.97 -4.59
N ALA A 302 -22.17 -6.05 -3.80
CA ALA A 302 -21.50 -7.31 -4.09
C ALA A 302 -22.53 -8.44 -4.28
N SER A 303 -22.88 -8.75 -5.53
CA SER A 303 -23.79 -9.86 -5.79
C SER A 303 -23.19 -11.22 -5.40
N ILE A 304 -24.04 -12.20 -5.13
CA ILE A 304 -23.61 -13.60 -4.91
C ILE A 304 -22.77 -14.04 -6.11
N ASP A 305 -23.28 -13.84 -7.32
CA ASP A 305 -22.59 -14.22 -8.56
C ASP A 305 -21.18 -13.63 -8.60
N PHE A 306 -21.02 -12.34 -8.32
CA PHE A 306 -19.71 -11.70 -8.28
C PHE A 306 -18.78 -12.37 -7.27
N LEU A 307 -19.24 -12.60 -6.02
CA LEU A 307 -18.42 -13.16 -4.94
C LEU A 307 -18.08 -14.65 -5.17
N THR A 308 -18.97 -15.41 -5.80
CA THR A 308 -18.79 -16.85 -6.04
C THR A 308 -18.23 -17.17 -7.43
N LYS A 309 -18.04 -16.17 -8.29
CA LYS A 309 -17.56 -16.39 -9.66
C LYS A 309 -16.21 -17.12 -9.67
N GLN A 310 -16.17 -18.19 -10.45
CA GLN A 310 -15.04 -19.10 -10.59
C GLN A 310 -14.17 -18.68 -11.76
N GLY A 311 -12.86 -18.91 -11.66
CA GLY A 311 -11.92 -18.68 -12.76
C GLY A 311 -11.05 -17.44 -12.60
N TYR A 312 -9.86 -17.52 -13.19
CA TYR A 312 -8.87 -16.45 -13.18
C TYR A 312 -9.21 -15.33 -14.18
N ASP A 313 -9.91 -15.68 -15.26
CA ASP A 313 -10.19 -14.77 -16.38
C ASP A 313 -11.18 -13.65 -16.04
N ASP A 314 -11.96 -13.81 -14.97
CA ASP A 314 -12.92 -12.81 -14.49
C ASP A 314 -12.31 -11.71 -13.62
N TYR A 315 -11.01 -11.78 -13.35
CA TYR A 315 -10.30 -10.71 -12.69
C TYR A 315 -9.85 -9.65 -13.71
N PRO A 316 -9.89 -8.36 -13.35
CA PRO A 316 -9.18 -7.32 -14.10
C PRO A 316 -7.71 -7.70 -14.29
N PHE A 317 -7.14 -7.33 -15.43
CA PHE A 317 -5.71 -7.41 -15.72
C PHE A 317 -4.84 -6.97 -14.54
N LEU A 318 -5.14 -5.83 -13.88
CA LEU A 318 -4.37 -5.40 -12.69
C LEU A 318 -4.36 -6.48 -11.60
N ILE A 319 -5.53 -7.04 -11.25
CA ILE A 319 -5.64 -8.07 -10.22
C ILE A 319 -4.96 -9.39 -10.67
N LYS A 320 -5.03 -9.72 -11.96
CA LYS A 320 -4.29 -10.85 -12.55
C LYS A 320 -2.78 -10.66 -12.37
N GLU A 321 -2.23 -9.52 -12.77
CA GLU A 321 -0.80 -9.21 -12.59
C GLU A 321 -0.37 -9.31 -11.13
N ALA A 322 -1.18 -8.80 -10.20
CA ALA A 322 -0.88 -8.88 -8.77
C ALA A 322 -0.79 -10.33 -8.25
N LYS A 323 -1.58 -11.25 -8.83
CA LYS A 323 -1.63 -12.67 -8.45
C LYS A 323 -0.52 -13.52 -9.07
N LYS A 324 0.18 -13.01 -10.10
CA LYS A 324 1.31 -13.74 -10.72
C LYS A 324 2.43 -13.98 -9.69
N ASN A 325 2.96 -15.20 -9.69
CA ASN A 325 4.08 -15.57 -8.82
C ASN A 325 5.33 -15.97 -9.61
N ASN A 326 5.72 -15.14 -10.57
CA ASN A 326 6.94 -15.36 -11.35
C ASN A 326 8.19 -15.30 -10.47
N LYS A 327 9.25 -16.03 -10.85
CA LYS A 327 10.52 -16.07 -10.09
C LYS A 327 11.31 -14.76 -10.15
N VAL A 328 11.11 -14.02 -11.24
CA VAL A 328 11.60 -12.66 -11.47
C VAL A 328 10.39 -11.82 -11.81
N LYS A 329 10.04 -10.89 -10.94
CA LYS A 329 8.83 -10.09 -11.13
C LYS A 329 8.96 -9.11 -12.28
N GLN A 330 7.92 -9.06 -13.11
CA GLN A 330 7.81 -8.03 -14.15
C GLN A 330 7.41 -6.67 -13.53
N PRO A 331 7.68 -5.55 -14.22
CA PRO A 331 7.32 -4.22 -13.72
C PRO A 331 5.82 -4.08 -13.43
N THR A 332 4.97 -4.60 -14.32
CA THR A 332 3.51 -4.62 -14.18
C THR A 332 3.05 -5.39 -12.96
N GLU A 333 3.63 -6.57 -12.70
CA GLU A 333 3.34 -7.37 -11.51
C GLU A 333 3.66 -6.64 -10.21
N MET A 334 4.83 -6.00 -10.15
CA MET A 334 5.26 -5.27 -8.96
C MET A 334 4.40 -4.03 -8.74
N LEU A 335 4.04 -3.33 -9.82
CA LEU A 335 3.21 -2.14 -9.73
C LEU A 335 1.77 -2.47 -9.35
N ALA A 336 1.19 -3.55 -9.89
CA ALA A 336 -0.13 -4.03 -9.51
C ALA A 336 -0.21 -4.39 -8.01
N ARG A 337 0.82 -5.06 -7.47
CA ARG A 337 0.93 -5.30 -6.01
C ARG A 337 1.11 -4.01 -5.22
N ALA A 338 1.89 -3.06 -5.74
CA ALA A 338 2.04 -1.74 -5.13
C ALA A 338 0.71 -1.01 -5.00
N PHE A 339 -0.12 -0.98 -6.05
CA PHE A 339 -1.43 -0.33 -6.01
C PHE A 339 -2.35 -0.93 -4.94
N ILE A 340 -2.41 -2.26 -4.83
CA ILE A 340 -3.20 -2.92 -3.79
C ILE A 340 -2.67 -2.57 -2.39
N LEU A 341 -1.35 -2.59 -2.19
CA LEU A 341 -0.75 -2.27 -0.89
C LEU A 341 -0.93 -0.79 -0.52
N LEU A 342 -0.89 0.11 -1.52
CA LEU A 342 -1.16 1.53 -1.34
C LEU A 342 -2.63 1.80 -0.99
N ARG A 343 -3.57 1.07 -1.57
CA ARG A 343 -4.98 1.12 -1.17
C ARG A 343 -5.15 0.78 0.31
N ILE A 344 -4.45 -0.25 0.78
CA ILE A 344 -4.46 -0.66 2.20
C ILE A 344 -3.84 0.42 3.07
N ALA A 345 -2.65 0.93 2.72
CA ALA A 345 -1.99 2.02 3.45
C ALA A 345 -2.86 3.28 3.52
N THR A 346 -3.60 3.56 2.45
CA THR A 346 -4.59 4.64 2.39
C THR A 346 -5.72 4.39 3.38
N GLY A 347 -6.30 3.18 3.41
CA GLY A 347 -7.34 2.83 4.38
C GLY A 347 -6.88 2.96 5.83
N PHE A 348 -5.64 2.54 6.13
CA PHE A 348 -5.03 2.72 7.44
C PHE A 348 -4.93 4.20 7.83
N THR A 349 -4.45 5.02 6.89
CA THR A 349 -4.28 6.47 7.12
C THR A 349 -5.63 7.17 7.28
N GLN A 350 -6.63 6.85 6.44
CA GLN A 350 -8.00 7.36 6.56
C GLN A 350 -8.61 7.01 7.93
N SER A 351 -8.50 5.75 8.35
CA SER A 351 -9.00 5.31 9.65
C SER A 351 -8.28 6.02 10.80
N SER A 352 -6.95 6.19 10.74
CA SER A 352 -6.20 6.96 11.74
C SER A 352 -6.61 8.42 11.82
N PHE A 353 -6.82 9.08 10.68
CA PHE A 353 -7.33 10.46 10.67
C PHE A 353 -8.73 10.55 11.27
N GLN A 354 -9.64 9.66 10.88
CA GLN A 354 -11.01 9.62 11.41
C GLN A 354 -11.00 9.39 12.94
N GLU A 355 -10.24 8.41 13.42
CA GLU A 355 -10.17 8.05 14.84
C GLU A 355 -9.45 9.10 15.70
N SER A 356 -8.48 9.83 15.13
CA SER A 356 -7.85 10.97 15.81
C SER A 356 -8.77 12.19 15.89
N GLY A 357 -9.92 12.17 15.22
CA GLY A 357 -10.87 13.29 15.17
C GLY A 357 -10.42 14.41 14.24
N ILE A 358 -9.52 14.12 13.29
CA ILE A 358 -9.21 15.05 12.20
C ILE A 358 -10.41 15.00 11.25
N LEU A 359 -11.25 16.03 11.35
CA LEU A 359 -12.37 16.27 10.44
C LEU A 359 -11.90 17.31 9.42
N PHE A 360 -11.81 16.96 8.14
CA PHE A 360 -11.51 17.96 7.10
C PHE A 360 -12.80 18.73 6.78
N ASN A 361 -13.12 19.68 7.64
CA ASN A 361 -14.20 20.63 7.39
C ASN A 361 -13.80 21.63 6.30
N SER A 362 -14.78 22.41 5.84
CA SER A 362 -14.62 23.31 4.71
C SER A 362 -13.47 24.33 4.82
N SER A 363 -13.08 24.69 6.05
CA SER A 363 -12.06 25.69 6.38
C SER A 363 -10.62 25.16 6.48
N ASN A 364 -10.41 23.86 6.70
CA ASN A 364 -9.07 23.25 6.83
C ASN A 364 -8.83 22.10 5.84
N ARG A 365 -9.62 22.08 4.76
CA ARG A 365 -9.37 21.23 3.60
C ARG A 365 -7.94 21.51 3.16
N PHE A 366 -7.13 20.47 3.03
CA PHE A 366 -5.78 20.51 2.47
C PHE A 366 -4.61 20.98 3.33
N SER A 367 -4.76 21.40 4.59
CA SER A 367 -3.64 22.06 5.28
C SER A 367 -2.31 21.32 5.10
N TRP A 368 -2.30 19.99 5.20
CA TRP A 368 -1.10 19.16 5.03
C TRP A 368 -0.79 18.69 3.59
N LEU A 369 -1.76 18.69 2.67
CA LEU A 369 -1.56 18.32 1.26
C LEU A 369 -1.30 19.54 0.36
N LYS A 370 -1.51 20.75 0.87
CA LYS A 370 -1.52 22.00 0.08
C LYS A 370 -0.25 22.15 -0.75
N SER A 371 0.93 22.09 -0.12
CA SER A 371 2.20 22.23 -0.84
C SER A 371 2.41 21.13 -1.89
N LEU A 372 1.89 19.92 -1.66
CA LEU A 372 1.98 18.84 -2.64
C LEU A 372 1.08 19.11 -3.85
N ILE A 373 -0.19 19.49 -3.60
CA ILE A 373 -1.17 19.80 -4.64
C ILE A 373 -0.67 20.94 -5.52
N GLU A 374 -0.16 22.01 -4.90
CA GLU A 374 0.40 23.17 -5.60
C GLU A 374 1.64 22.79 -6.42
N MET A 375 2.60 22.08 -5.81
CA MET A 375 3.82 21.64 -6.50
C MET A 375 3.54 20.70 -7.69
N ARG A 376 2.48 19.89 -7.59
CA ARG A 376 2.07 18.96 -8.65
C ARG A 376 1.18 19.59 -9.71
N GLY A 377 0.67 20.80 -9.46
CA GLY A 377 -0.27 21.46 -10.36
C GLY A 377 -1.59 20.70 -10.50
N PHE A 378 -2.06 20.02 -9.44
CA PHE A 378 -3.34 19.32 -9.48
C PHE A 378 -4.53 20.25 -9.36
N PHE A 379 -4.34 21.41 -8.72
CA PHE A 379 -5.39 22.39 -8.52
C PHE A 379 -4.80 23.75 -8.16
N ASP A 380 -5.50 24.82 -8.54
CA ASP A 380 -5.20 26.18 -8.10
C ASP A 380 -5.68 26.42 -6.67
N ILE A 381 -4.76 26.34 -5.71
CA ILE A 381 -5.03 26.55 -4.28
C ILE A 381 -5.60 27.94 -3.93
N SER A 382 -5.59 28.91 -4.85
CA SER A 382 -6.24 30.22 -4.67
C SER A 382 -7.76 30.15 -4.85
N ASN A 383 -8.26 29.11 -5.53
CA ASN A 383 -9.68 28.88 -5.72
C ASN A 383 -10.30 28.29 -4.43
N THR A 384 -11.07 29.13 -3.74
CA THR A 384 -11.71 28.81 -2.47
C THR A 384 -12.94 27.89 -2.60
N ASN A 385 -13.46 27.70 -3.82
CA ASN A 385 -14.61 26.85 -4.12
C ASN A 385 -14.20 25.43 -4.54
N PHE A 386 -13.13 24.88 -3.96
CA PHE A 386 -12.72 23.52 -4.32
C PHE A 386 -13.79 22.48 -3.96
N GLU A 387 -14.18 21.70 -4.96
CA GLU A 387 -14.92 20.45 -4.80
C GLU A 387 -14.02 19.26 -5.14
N ARG A 388 -14.19 18.15 -4.40
CA ARG A 388 -13.38 16.93 -4.60
C ARG A 388 -13.39 16.43 -6.04
N ASN A 389 -14.54 16.56 -6.70
CA ASN A 389 -14.75 16.10 -8.07
C ASN A 389 -13.79 16.79 -9.06
N TYR A 390 -13.32 18.01 -8.77
CA TYR A 390 -12.33 18.68 -9.61
C TYR A 390 -10.99 17.94 -9.73
N LEU A 391 -10.64 17.05 -8.79
CA LEU A 391 -9.44 16.20 -8.95
C LEU A 391 -9.65 15.08 -9.97
N TRP A 392 -10.91 14.77 -10.30
CA TRP A 392 -11.34 13.73 -11.23
C TRP A 392 -11.69 14.29 -12.61
N ASP A 393 -12.27 15.48 -12.72
CA ASP A 393 -12.73 16.05 -14.00
C ASP A 393 -11.61 16.05 -15.07
N ASP A 394 -10.41 16.54 -14.75
CA ASP A 394 -9.25 16.49 -15.66
C ASP A 394 -8.84 15.05 -16.04
N MET A 395 -9.10 14.09 -15.16
CA MET A 395 -8.80 12.69 -15.38
C MET A 395 -9.81 12.05 -16.31
N GLU A 396 -11.09 12.39 -16.17
CA GLU A 396 -12.15 11.89 -17.04
C GLU A 396 -11.87 12.23 -18.51
N ASP A 397 -11.55 13.49 -18.80
CA ASP A 397 -11.15 13.93 -20.14
C ASP A 397 -9.89 13.21 -20.63
N ALA A 398 -8.86 13.08 -19.78
CA ALA A 398 -7.64 12.37 -20.13
C ALA A 398 -7.85 10.86 -20.37
N LEU A 399 -8.84 10.26 -19.71
CA LEU A 399 -9.20 8.86 -19.89
C LEU A 399 -9.97 8.64 -21.20
N LEU A 400 -10.84 9.56 -21.60
CA LEU A 400 -11.50 9.51 -22.90
C LEU A 400 -10.45 9.52 -24.04
N ASP A 401 -9.52 10.48 -24.00
CA ASP A 401 -8.42 10.56 -24.96
C ASP A 401 -7.55 9.28 -24.94
N PHE A 402 -7.28 8.74 -23.76
CA PHE A 402 -6.53 7.50 -23.61
C PHE A 402 -7.26 6.31 -24.20
N GLU A 403 -8.55 6.16 -23.94
CA GLU A 403 -9.38 5.08 -24.47
C GLU A 403 -9.44 5.11 -26.00
N ASP A 404 -9.65 6.29 -26.58
CA ASP A 404 -9.61 6.50 -28.02
C ASP A 404 -8.23 6.14 -28.60
N SER A 405 -7.14 6.45 -27.89
CA SER A 405 -5.78 6.13 -28.33
C SER A 405 -5.50 4.62 -28.36
N ILE A 406 -6.22 3.83 -27.56
CA ILE A 406 -6.04 2.38 -27.44
C ILE A 406 -7.14 1.55 -28.10
N ASP A 407 -8.10 2.17 -28.81
CA ASP A 407 -9.14 1.48 -29.58
C ASP A 407 -9.00 1.74 -31.10
N PRO A 408 -8.70 0.72 -31.94
CA PRO A 408 -8.33 -0.64 -31.55
C PRO A 408 -6.95 -0.69 -30.87
N ILE A 409 -6.71 -1.75 -30.09
CA ILE A 409 -5.46 -1.97 -29.35
C ILE A 409 -4.28 -1.83 -30.32
N PRO A 410 -3.34 -0.88 -30.06
CA PRO A 410 -2.18 -0.67 -30.93
C PRO A 410 -1.35 -1.95 -31.05
N GLY A 411 -0.81 -2.21 -32.24
CA GLY A 411 0.09 -3.35 -32.48
C GLY A 411 1.48 -3.16 -31.85
N SER A 412 1.85 -1.92 -31.52
CA SER A 412 3.13 -1.60 -30.88
C SER A 412 3.07 -0.28 -30.08
N MET A 413 4.06 -0.05 -29.21
CA MET A 413 4.21 1.24 -28.53
C MET A 413 4.51 2.38 -29.51
N PHE A 414 5.22 2.10 -30.61
CA PHE A 414 5.45 3.10 -31.67
C PHE A 414 4.14 3.56 -32.29
N GLU A 415 3.25 2.63 -32.64
CA GLU A 415 1.93 2.95 -33.20
C GLU A 415 1.10 3.78 -32.21
N TRP A 416 1.10 3.41 -30.93
CA TRP A 416 0.40 4.18 -29.89
C TRP A 416 0.95 5.60 -29.76
N MET A 417 2.28 5.78 -29.71
CA MET A 417 2.90 7.11 -29.62
C MET A 417 2.61 7.99 -30.84
N GLN A 418 2.33 7.41 -32.01
CA GLN A 418 1.93 8.17 -33.21
C GLN A 418 0.46 8.59 -33.19
N LYS A 419 -0.39 7.99 -32.33
CA LYS A 419 -1.83 8.33 -32.22
C LYS A 419 -2.10 9.64 -31.45
N GLY A 420 -1.09 10.24 -30.80
CA GLY A 420 -1.15 11.62 -30.31
C GLY A 420 -0.65 11.83 -28.87
N GLU A 421 -0.47 13.10 -28.49
CA GLU A 421 0.10 13.52 -27.18
C GLU A 421 -0.95 13.79 -26.08
N ARG A 422 -2.24 13.66 -26.38
CA ARG A 422 -3.31 14.16 -25.49
C ARG A 422 -3.52 13.21 -24.31
N GLY A 423 -3.39 13.71 -23.08
CA GLY A 423 -3.65 12.96 -21.84
C GLY A 423 -2.48 12.14 -21.25
N LEU A 424 -1.38 11.91 -21.99
CA LEU A 424 -0.24 11.09 -21.55
C LEU A 424 0.36 11.41 -20.16
N PRO A 425 0.60 12.69 -19.79
CA PRO A 425 1.11 12.96 -18.44
C PRO A 425 0.03 12.66 -17.38
N THR A 426 -1.22 13.02 -17.63
CA THR A 426 -2.31 12.97 -16.65
C THR A 426 -2.67 11.53 -16.27
N ILE A 427 -2.83 10.63 -17.24
CA ILE A 427 -3.16 9.21 -16.98
C ILE A 427 -2.05 8.45 -16.21
N SER A 428 -0.87 9.04 -16.07
CA SER A 428 0.22 8.48 -15.25
C SER A 428 0.21 8.97 -13.80
N GLN A 429 -0.62 9.97 -13.46
CA GLN A 429 -0.66 10.63 -12.15
C GLN A 429 -1.47 9.84 -11.11
N ALA A 430 -1.08 8.59 -10.86
CA ALA A 430 -1.67 7.74 -9.82
C ALA A 430 -1.69 8.39 -8.43
N GLU A 431 -0.87 9.41 -8.18
CA GLU A 431 -0.81 10.13 -6.91
C GLU A 431 -2.03 11.00 -6.64
N ARG A 432 -2.80 11.35 -7.68
CA ARG A 432 -4.14 11.93 -7.52
C ARG A 432 -5.04 11.02 -6.67
N VAL A 433 -4.92 9.70 -6.83
CA VAL A 433 -5.61 8.72 -5.99
C VAL A 433 -5.29 8.91 -4.52
N GLY A 434 -4.02 9.08 -4.18
CA GLY A 434 -3.59 9.37 -2.82
C GLY A 434 -4.13 10.69 -2.29
N VAL A 435 -4.16 11.73 -3.12
CA VAL A 435 -4.64 13.06 -2.74
C VAL A 435 -6.15 13.06 -2.45
N TRP A 436 -6.99 12.59 -3.38
CA TRP A 436 -8.44 12.65 -3.18
C TRP A 436 -8.94 11.64 -2.15
N SER A 437 -8.18 10.60 -1.85
CA SER A 437 -8.57 9.61 -0.84
C SER A 437 -8.23 10.05 0.57
N LEU A 438 -7.15 10.81 0.74
CA LEU A 438 -6.82 11.40 2.02
C LEU A 438 -7.48 12.77 2.23
N TYR A 439 -8.27 13.21 1.25
CA TYR A 439 -9.32 14.20 1.40
C TYR A 439 -10.52 13.51 2.07
N VAL A 440 -10.62 13.56 3.41
CA VAL A 440 -11.72 12.94 4.16
C VAL A 440 -12.80 13.94 4.52
#